data_AF-A0A2N1UWC3-F1
#
_entry.id   AF-A0A2N1UWC3-F1
#
_cell.length_a   1.000
_cell.length_b   1.000
_cell.length_c   1.000
_cell.angle_alpha   90.00
_cell.angle_beta   90.00
_cell.angle_gamma   90.00
#
_symmetry.space_group_name_H-M   'P 1'
#
loop_
_entity.id
_entity.type
_entity.pdbx_description
1 polymer ?
#
loop_
_entity_poly.entity_id
_entity_poly.type
_entity_poly.pdbx_seq_one_letter_code
_entity_poly.pdbx_strand_id
1 'polypeptide(L)'
;FHSHLHAFTEQIERMVLVSLMLLCGGAVAHGLLDALTPAGALLGLLFVFIIRPLSGLAGLAGTGLKPFEAGLISFLGIRGMGSIYYLSYALNQASWAEARSLWAITIFVVLLSIGLHGSLAPMLMRRLEVNQTASEADKHQI
;
A
#
# COMPACT_ATOMS: atom_id res chain seq x y z
N PHE A 1 4.75 -16.23 -26.13
CA PHE A 1 4.83 -17.10 -24.95
C PHE A 1 5.00 -16.29 -23.65
N HIS A 2 6.00 -15.42 -23.54
CA HIS A 2 6.20 -14.56 -22.35
C HIS A 2 5.03 -13.63 -22.00
N SER A 3 4.34 -13.06 -22.99
CA SER A 3 3.14 -12.21 -22.77
C SER A 3 1.96 -12.97 -22.18
N HIS A 4 1.72 -14.21 -22.63
CA HIS A 4 0.64 -15.05 -22.13
C HIS A 4 0.90 -15.55 -20.71
N LEU A 5 2.15 -15.89 -20.37
CA LEU A 5 2.53 -16.23 -19.00
C LEU A 5 2.46 -15.02 -18.06
N HIS A 6 2.84 -13.83 -18.54
CA HIS A 6 2.73 -12.61 -17.75
C HIS A 6 1.26 -12.25 -17.45
N ALA A 7 0.40 -12.27 -18.47
CA ALA A 7 -1.03 -12.01 -18.31
C ALA A 7 -1.72 -13.05 -17.40
N PHE A 8 -1.37 -14.33 -17.55
CA PHE A 8 -1.87 -15.38 -16.66
C PHE A 8 -1.42 -15.15 -15.21
N THR A 9 -0.15 -14.79 -15.00
CA THR A 9 0.39 -14.50 -13.67
C THR A 9 -0.28 -13.28 -13.04
N GLU A 10 -0.46 -12.21 -13.80
CA GLU A 10 -1.17 -11.01 -13.34
C GLU A 10 -2.62 -11.31 -12.94
N GLN A 11 -3.29 -12.18 -13.71
CA GLN A 11 -4.65 -12.60 -13.40
C GLN A 11 -4.73 -13.42 -12.10
N ILE A 12 -3.80 -14.36 -11.90
CA ILE A 12 -3.69 -15.13 -10.66
C ILE A 12 -3.36 -14.20 -9.48
N GLU A 13 -2.44 -13.25 -9.64
CA GLU A 13 -2.10 -12.26 -8.62
C GLU A 13 -3.34 -11.46 -8.19
N ARG A 14 -4.13 -10.99 -9.17
CA ARG A 14 -5.37 -10.27 -8.90
C ARG A 14 -6.41 -11.12 -8.17
N MET A 15 -6.56 -12.39 -8.54
CA MET A 15 -7.46 -13.31 -7.85
C MET A 15 -7.03 -13.55 -6.40
N VAL A 16 -5.73 -13.73 -6.16
CA VAL A 16 -5.16 -13.91 -4.82
C VAL A 16 -5.36 -12.64 -3.99
N LEU A 17 -5.08 -11.46 -4.55
CA LEU A 17 -5.30 -10.16 -3.91
C LEU A 17 -6.74 -9.98 -3.44
N VAL A 18 -7.71 -10.24 -4.32
CA VAL A 18 -9.14 -10.09 -4.00
C VAL A 18 -9.55 -11.12 -2.93
N SER A 19 -9.10 -12.36 -3.06
CA SER A 19 -9.39 -13.41 -2.08
C SER A 19 -8.83 -13.05 -0.70
N LEU A 20 -7.58 -12.60 -0.65
CA LEU A 20 -6.91 -12.19 0.58
C LEU A 20 -7.58 -10.96 1.20
N MET A 21 -8.02 -10.01 0.38
CA MET A 21 -8.79 -8.85 0.81
C MET A 21 -10.11 -9.28 1.47
N LEU A 22 -10.81 -10.22 0.84
CA LEU A 22 -12.07 -10.76 1.36
C LEU A 22 -11.86 -11.44 2.71
N LEU A 23 -10.81 -12.27 2.83
CA LEU A 23 -10.43 -12.94 4.08
C LEU A 23 -10.03 -11.94 5.16
N CYS A 24 -9.27 -10.89 4.82
CA CYS A 24 -8.93 -9.81 5.74
C CYS A 24 -10.20 -9.11 6.23
N GLY A 25 -11.15 -8.80 5.34
CA GLY A 25 -12.44 -8.23 5.69
C GLY A 25 -13.23 -9.13 6.65
N GLY A 26 -13.26 -10.44 6.39
CA GLY A 26 -13.88 -11.42 7.30
C GLY A 26 -13.19 -11.49 8.66
N ALA A 27 -11.86 -11.46 8.70
CA ALA A 27 -11.09 -11.47 9.95
C ALA A 27 -11.36 -10.22 10.79
N VAL A 28 -11.49 -9.06 10.14
CA VAL A 28 -11.86 -7.80 10.78
C VAL A 28 -13.28 -7.89 11.35
N ALA A 29 -14.24 -8.41 10.58
CA ALA A 29 -15.62 -8.61 11.03
C ALA A 29 -15.72 -9.57 12.24
N HIS A 30 -14.78 -10.50 12.37
CA HIS A 30 -14.66 -11.42 13.51
C HIS A 30 -13.93 -10.83 14.74
N GLY A 31 -13.64 -9.53 14.76
CA GLY A 31 -13.05 -8.86 15.93
C GLY A 31 -11.52 -8.95 15.99
N LEU A 32 -10.82 -9.19 14.88
CA LEU A 32 -9.35 -9.20 14.90
C LEU A 32 -8.76 -7.86 15.36
N LEU A 33 -9.44 -6.75 15.05
CA LEU A 33 -9.02 -5.41 15.48
C LEU A 33 -9.22 -5.19 16.99
N ASP A 34 -9.93 -6.05 17.72
CA ASP A 34 -10.10 -5.91 19.17
C ASP A 34 -8.77 -6.10 19.92
N ALA A 35 -7.81 -6.81 19.31
CA ALA A 35 -6.46 -6.95 19.82
C ALA A 35 -5.52 -5.78 19.45
N LEU A 36 -6.03 -4.76 18.73
CA LEU A 36 -5.26 -3.59 18.38
C LEU A 36 -5.16 -2.65 19.58
N THR A 37 -3.95 -2.54 20.13
CA THR A 37 -3.66 -1.57 21.18
C THR A 37 -3.49 -0.17 20.57
N PRO A 38 -3.75 0.90 21.34
CA PRO A 38 -3.46 2.27 20.88
C PRO A 38 -1.98 2.47 20.47
N ALA A 39 -1.07 1.80 21.18
CA ALA A 39 0.35 1.79 20.83
C ALA A 39 0.60 1.10 19.47
N GLY A 40 -0.07 -0.03 19.21
CA GLY A 40 -0.02 -0.72 17.93
C GLY A 40 -0.59 0.11 16.77
N ALA A 41 -1.69 0.84 17.01
CA ALA A 41 -2.26 1.76 16.03
C ALA A 41 -1.28 2.91 15.70
N LEU A 42 -0.65 3.50 16.72
CA LEU A 42 0.38 4.54 16.53
C LEU A 42 1.58 4.01 15.74
N LEU A 43 2.05 2.80 16.05
CA LEU A 43 3.11 2.13 15.31
C LEU A 43 2.71 1.94 13.84
N GLY A 44 1.50 1.47 13.58
CA GLY A 44 0.98 1.33 12.21
C GLY A 44 0.94 2.66 11.44
N LEU A 45 0.51 3.73 12.10
CA LEU A 45 0.56 5.08 11.54
C LEU A 45 1.99 5.50 11.20
N LEU A 46 2.94 5.28 12.12
CA LEU A 46 4.35 5.60 11.93
C LEU A 46 4.94 4.87 10.73
N PHE A 47 4.62 3.58 10.58
CA PHE A 47 5.01 2.80 9.40
C PHE A 47 4.46 3.40 8.11
N VAL A 48 3.19 3.82 8.12
CA VAL A 48 2.52 4.30 6.92
C VAL A 48 2.98 5.69 6.49
N PHE A 49 3.14 6.61 7.45
CA PHE A 49 3.38 8.03 7.18
C PHE A 49 4.85 8.46 7.28
N ILE A 50 5.71 7.71 7.97
CA ILE A 50 7.12 8.09 8.15
C ILE A 50 8.06 7.09 7.50
N ILE A 51 8.03 5.83 7.95
CA ILE A 51 8.98 4.82 7.48
C ILE A 51 8.84 4.66 5.97
N ARG A 52 7.61 4.66 5.46
CA ARG A 52 7.35 4.39 4.04
C ARG A 52 7.77 5.52 3.10
N PRO A 53 7.43 6.80 3.33
CA PRO A 53 7.96 7.88 2.51
C PRO A 53 9.49 7.94 2.53
N LEU A 54 10.11 7.70 3.68
CA LEU A 54 11.56 7.68 3.79
C LEU A 54 12.19 6.53 2.99
N SER A 55 11.67 5.31 3.11
CA SER A 55 12.18 4.18 2.33
C SER A 55 11.94 4.35 0.82
N GLY A 56 10.80 4.92 0.42
CA GLY A 56 10.52 5.22 -0.97
C GLY A 56 11.46 6.28 -1.53
N LEU A 57 11.65 7.39 -0.81
CA LEU A 57 12.58 8.45 -1.21
C LEU A 57 14.03 7.95 -1.25
N ALA A 58 14.43 7.10 -0.30
CA ALA A 58 15.74 6.47 -0.32
C ALA A 58 15.92 5.54 -1.53
N GLY A 59 14.88 4.78 -1.92
CA GLY A 59 14.92 3.93 -3.12
C GLY A 59 14.87 4.71 -4.44
N LEU A 60 14.27 5.91 -4.42
CA LEU A 60 14.22 6.83 -5.56
C LEU A 60 15.42 7.80 -5.60
N ALA A 61 16.31 7.75 -4.60
CA ALA A 61 17.50 8.57 -4.57
C ALA A 61 18.39 8.25 -5.78
N GLY A 62 18.72 9.27 -6.59
CA GLY A 62 19.52 9.10 -7.80
C GLY A 62 18.74 8.87 -9.09
N THR A 63 17.41 8.80 -9.05
CA THR A 63 16.56 8.65 -10.26
C THR A 63 16.34 9.96 -11.03
N GLY A 64 16.76 11.10 -10.48
CA GLY A 64 16.58 12.43 -11.10
C GLY A 64 15.14 12.96 -11.10
N LEU A 65 14.20 12.24 -10.46
CA LEU A 65 12.80 12.64 -10.34
C LEU A 65 12.64 13.91 -9.49
N LYS A 66 11.61 14.72 -9.80
CA LYS A 66 11.29 15.89 -8.98
C LYS A 66 10.90 15.43 -7.56
N PRO A 67 11.28 16.16 -6.50
CA PRO A 67 10.97 15.79 -5.12
C PRO A 67 9.48 15.53 -4.88
N PHE A 68 8.62 16.28 -5.58
CA PHE A 68 7.17 16.10 -5.52
C PHE A 68 6.70 14.77 -6.12
N GLU A 69 7.22 14.39 -7.29
CA GLU A 69 6.90 13.13 -7.97
C GLU A 69 7.45 11.94 -7.19
N ALA A 70 8.68 12.05 -6.67
CA ALA A 70 9.29 11.04 -5.82
C ALA A 70 8.50 10.84 -4.51
N GLY A 71 8.03 11.94 -3.89
CA GLY A 71 7.16 11.89 -2.71
C GLY A 71 5.83 11.20 -3.00
N LEU A 72 5.24 11.48 -4.17
CA LEU A 72 4.02 10.83 -4.67
C LEU A 72 4.19 9.32 -4.78
N ILE A 73 5.19 8.88 -5.53
CA ILE A 73 5.47 7.46 -5.79
C ILE A 73 5.74 6.74 -4.47
N SER A 74 6.53 7.38 -3.60
CA SER A 74 6.83 6.87 -2.27
C SER A 74 5.55 6.68 -1.44
N PHE A 75 4.60 7.62 -1.48
CA PHE A 75 3.38 7.54 -0.68
C PHE A 75 2.33 6.57 -1.25
N LEU A 76 2.21 6.49 -2.57
CA LEU A 76 1.14 5.79 -3.30
C LEU A 76 1.46 4.37 -3.76
N GLY A 77 2.56 3.73 -3.34
CA GLY A 77 2.80 2.34 -3.71
C GLY A 77 1.67 1.38 -3.27
N ILE A 78 1.39 0.34 -4.06
CA ILE A 78 0.46 -0.74 -3.69
C ILE A 78 1.09 -1.53 -2.52
N ARG A 79 0.33 -1.74 -1.44
CA ARG A 79 0.76 -2.49 -0.25
C ARG A 79 -0.06 -3.77 -0.07
N GLY A 80 0.47 -4.71 0.70
CA GLY A 80 -0.36 -5.60 1.52
C GLY A 80 0.01 -7.07 1.47
N MET A 81 0.34 -7.60 0.28
CA MET A 81 0.56 -9.05 0.15
C MET A 81 1.82 -9.53 0.88
N GLY A 82 2.95 -8.84 0.68
CA GLY A 82 4.22 -9.23 1.29
C GLY A 82 4.18 -9.22 2.81
N SER A 83 3.52 -8.22 3.41
CA SER A 83 3.41 -8.11 4.88
C SER A 83 2.62 -9.27 5.49
N ILE A 84 1.53 -9.68 4.84
CA ILE A 84 0.72 -10.83 5.28
C ILE A 84 1.53 -12.12 5.14
N TYR A 85 2.27 -12.28 4.04
CA TYR A 85 3.15 -13.44 3.82
C TYR A 85 4.26 -13.52 4.86
N TYR A 86 4.98 -12.43 5.12
CA TYR A 86 6.08 -12.45 6.10
C TYR A 86 5.58 -12.64 7.53
N LEU A 87 4.43 -12.08 7.88
CA LEU A 87 3.83 -12.31 9.20
C LEU A 87 3.40 -13.78 9.35
N SER A 88 2.68 -14.33 8.36
CA SER A 88 2.24 -15.72 8.42
C SER A 88 3.43 -16.68 8.47
N TYR A 89 4.49 -16.40 7.70
CA TYR A 89 5.73 -17.13 7.73
C TYR A 89 6.40 -17.06 9.12
N ALA A 90 6.56 -15.87 9.70
CA ALA A 90 7.19 -15.69 11.01
C ALA A 90 6.42 -16.38 12.14
N LEU A 91 5.09 -16.33 12.10
CA LEU A 91 4.23 -17.00 13.08
C LEU A 91 4.14 -18.52 12.88
N ASN A 92 4.49 -19.02 11.69
CA ASN A 92 4.60 -20.45 11.44
C ASN A 92 5.93 -21.03 11.95
N GLN A 93 6.99 -20.22 11.89
CA GLN A 93 8.34 -20.63 12.31
C GLN A 93 8.53 -20.60 13.84
N ALA A 94 7.78 -19.77 14.56
CA ALA A 94 7.85 -19.69 16.02
C ALA A 94 6.48 -19.34 16.62
N SER A 95 6.23 -19.79 17.84
CA SER A 95 5.07 -19.37 18.62
C SER A 95 5.36 -18.04 19.31
N TRP A 96 4.56 -17.03 18.98
CA TRP A 96 4.66 -15.69 19.57
C TRP A 96 3.44 -15.48 20.47
N ALA A 97 3.64 -15.01 21.70
CA ALA A 97 2.53 -14.70 22.60
C ALA A 97 1.66 -13.54 22.06
N GLU A 98 2.27 -12.67 21.28
CA GLU A 98 1.73 -11.44 20.72
C GLU A 98 1.17 -11.64 19.30
N ALA A 99 1.08 -12.89 18.81
CA ALA A 99 0.66 -13.21 17.45
C ALA A 99 -0.64 -12.50 17.04
N ARG A 100 -1.63 -12.45 17.95
CA ARG A 100 -2.91 -11.76 17.70
C ARG A 100 -2.75 -10.24 17.56
N SER A 101 -1.88 -9.63 18.36
CA SER A 101 -1.60 -8.19 18.27
C SER A 101 -0.84 -7.85 16.98
N LEU A 102 0.13 -8.67 16.58
CA LEU A 102 0.86 -8.50 15.32
C LEU A 102 -0.05 -8.62 14.10
N TRP A 103 -1.00 -9.56 14.12
CA TRP A 103 -2.05 -9.65 13.10
C TRP A 103 -2.93 -8.40 13.08
N ALA A 104 -3.39 -7.93 14.23
CA ALA A 104 -4.22 -6.73 14.32
C ALA A 104 -3.51 -5.49 13.76
N ILE A 105 -2.24 -5.27 14.13
CA ILE A 105 -1.41 -4.16 13.62
C ILE A 105 -1.20 -4.30 12.10
N THR A 106 -0.89 -5.50 11.63
CA THR A 106 -0.64 -5.73 10.20
C THR A 106 -1.89 -5.49 9.36
N ILE A 107 -3.04 -6.04 9.77
CA ILE A 107 -4.31 -5.79 9.07
C ILE A 107 -4.70 -4.31 9.15
N PHE A 108 -4.51 -3.66 10.30
CA PHE A 108 -4.75 -2.22 10.43
C PHE A 108 -3.91 -1.40 9.44
N VAL A 109 -2.61 -1.69 9.32
CA VAL A 109 -1.71 -1.03 8.36
C VAL A 109 -2.15 -1.28 6.92
N VAL A 110 -2.54 -2.50 6.59
CA VAL A 110 -3.03 -2.88 5.26
C VAL A 110 -4.29 -2.09 4.92
N LEU A 111 -5.29 -2.09 5.80
CA LEU A 111 -6.54 -1.35 5.62
C LEU A 111 -6.29 0.15 5.48
N LEU A 112 -5.48 0.73 6.37
CA LEU A 112 -5.13 2.15 6.32
C LEU A 112 -4.47 2.49 4.98
N SER A 113 -3.58 1.63 4.49
CA SER A 113 -2.94 1.84 3.19
C SER A 113 -3.92 1.78 2.03
N ILE A 114 -4.84 0.82 2.02
CA ILE A 114 -5.83 0.66 0.94
C ILE A 114 -6.77 1.86 0.95
N GLY A 115 -7.25 2.28 2.13
CA GLY A 115 -8.11 3.45 2.26
C GLY A 115 -7.43 4.74 1.82
N LEU A 116 -6.18 4.97 2.24
CA LEU A 116 -5.39 6.12 1.78
C LEU A 116 -5.14 6.07 0.28
N HIS A 117 -4.68 4.95 -0.26
CA HIS A 117 -4.41 4.82 -1.69
C HIS A 117 -5.68 4.99 -2.54
N GLY A 118 -6.78 4.33 -2.16
CA GLY A 118 -8.06 4.41 -2.86
C GLY A 118 -8.67 5.81 -2.86
N SER A 119 -8.38 6.63 -1.84
CA SER A 119 -8.86 8.00 -1.76
C SER A 119 -7.92 9.00 -2.45
N LEU A 120 -6.60 8.85 -2.27
CA LEU A 120 -5.62 9.80 -2.78
C LEU A 120 -5.26 9.58 -4.24
N ALA A 121 -5.21 8.34 -4.73
CA ALA A 121 -4.77 8.05 -6.11
C ALA A 121 -5.69 8.70 -7.16
N PRO A 122 -7.03 8.57 -7.10
CA PRO A 122 -7.91 9.17 -8.10
C PRO A 122 -7.90 10.70 -8.03
N MET A 123 -7.86 11.27 -6.82
CA MET A 123 -7.82 12.72 -6.62
C MET A 123 -6.57 13.33 -7.23
N LEU A 124 -5.44 12.65 -7.13
CA LEU A 124 -4.15 13.15 -7.54
C LEU A 124 -3.89 12.98 -9.04
N MET A 125 -4.29 11.84 -9.61
CA MET A 125 -4.26 11.66 -11.08
C MET A 125 -5.09 12.75 -11.75
N ARG A 126 -6.29 13.04 -11.23
CA ARG A 126 -7.13 14.14 -11.72
C ARG A 126 -6.45 15.51 -11.63
N ARG A 127 -5.67 15.79 -10.58
CA ARG A 127 -4.92 17.07 -10.46
C ARG A 127 -3.75 17.17 -11.44
N LEU A 128 -3.09 16.04 -11.74
CA LEU A 128 -1.99 16.00 -12.72
C LEU A 128 -2.51 16.16 -14.15
N GLU A 129 -3.64 15.52 -14.49
CA GLU A 129 -4.31 15.68 -15.79
C GLU A 129 -4.76 17.13 -16.05
N VAL A 130 -5.30 17.81 -15.02
CA VAL A 130 -5.71 19.23 -15.11
C VAL A 130 -4.51 20.15 -15.38
N ASN A 131 -3.36 19.87 -14.78
CA ASN A 131 -2.15 20.68 -15.01
C ASN A 131 -1.50 20.42 -16.38
N GLN A 132 -1.60 19.20 -16.92
CA GLN A 132 -1.13 18.90 -18.27
C GLN A 132 -1.98 19.56 -19.33
N THR A 133 -3.31 19.51 -19.19
CA THR A 133 -4.26 20.17 -20.11
C THR A 133 -4.14 21.70 -20.08
N ALA A 134 -3.91 22.31 -18.90
CA ALA A 134 -3.64 23.75 -18.80
C ALA A 134 -2.29 24.16 -19.43
N SER A 135 -1.25 23.32 -19.32
CA SER A 135 0.06 23.58 -19.91
C SER A 135 0.09 23.40 -21.44
N GLU A 136 -0.80 22.58 -22.00
CA GLU A 136 -0.96 22.45 -23.46
C GLU A 136 -1.78 23.59 -24.07
N ALA A 137 -2.79 24.10 -23.35
CA ALA A 137 -3.59 25.24 -23.79
C ALA A 137 -2.76 26.54 -23.89
N ASP A 138 -1.84 26.77 -22.95
CA ASP A 138 -0.95 27.95 -22.94
C ASP A 138 0.08 27.92 -24.08
N LYS A 139 0.56 26.72 -24.47
CA LYS A 139 1.50 26.53 -25.60
C LYS A 139 0.88 26.78 -26.97
N HIS A 140 -0.44 26.75 -27.10
CA HIS A 140 -1.13 26.96 -28.38
C HIS A 140 -1.57 28.42 -28.59
N GLN A 141 -1.29 29.29 -27.62
CA GLN A 141 -1.66 30.71 -27.65
C GLN A 141 -0.46 31.66 -27.90
N ILE A 142 0.74 31.10 -28.15
CA ILE A 142 1.96 31.82 -28.55
C ILE A 142 2.32 31.47 -29.99
#